data_AF-A0A0M3J743-F1
#
_entry.id   AF-A0A0M3J743-F1
#
_cell.length_a   1.000
_cell.length_b   1.000
_cell.length_c   1.000
_cell.angle_alpha   90.00
_cell.angle_beta   90.00
_cell.angle_gamma   90.00
#
_symmetry.space_group_name_H-M   'P 1'
#
loop_
_entity.id
_entity.type
_entity.pdbx_description
1 polymer ?
#
loop_
_entity_poly.entity_id
_entity_poly.type
_entity_poly.pdbx_seq_one_letter_code
_entity_poly.pdbx_strand_id
1 'polypeptide(L)'
;LFSAKCARCGIALQPTDFVFRCLNSTYHAQCFSCVYCNHPLKKGDQYLLIDGQVICRADYELLLCNQPIAHAYFDLEQNDANRKTPKRPRTILNTQQRRAFKLAFEKSAKPCRKVREQLAKETGLSVRVVQVWFQNQRAKVQKLLILS
;
A
#
# COMPACT_ATOMS: atom_id res chain seq x y z
N LEU A 1 -17.11 33.02 26.61
CA LEU A 1 -17.68 31.73 26.16
C LEU A 1 -16.61 30.97 25.36
N PHE A 2 -16.13 29.82 25.85
CA PHE A 2 -15.26 28.94 25.06
C PHE A 2 -16.15 28.04 24.20
N SER A 3 -16.27 28.35 22.90
CA SER A 3 -16.93 27.44 21.95
C SER A 3 -15.90 26.44 21.44
N ALA A 4 -16.20 25.14 21.56
CA ALA A 4 -15.34 24.09 21.03
C ALA A 4 -15.30 24.21 19.49
N LYS A 5 -14.11 24.14 18.91
CA LYS A 5 -13.91 24.23 17.45
C LYS A 5 -13.61 22.86 16.88
N CYS A 6 -14.07 22.63 15.66
CA CYS A 6 -13.72 21.44 14.90
C CYS A 6 -12.22 21.46 14.56
N ALA A 7 -11.48 20.44 14.96
CA ALA A 7 -10.02 20.37 14.76
C ALA A 7 -9.62 20.24 13.28
N ARG A 8 -10.55 19.88 12.38
CA ARG A 8 -10.29 19.85 10.93
C ARG A 8 -10.63 21.14 10.21
N CYS A 9 -11.85 21.66 10.36
CA CYS A 9 -12.29 22.84 9.61
C CYS A 9 -12.12 24.16 10.37
N GLY A 10 -11.81 24.11 11.67
CA GLY A 10 -11.62 25.30 12.53
C GLY A 10 -12.91 26.02 12.92
N ILE A 11 -14.06 25.59 12.39
CA ILE A 11 -15.37 26.22 12.65
C ILE A 11 -15.87 25.85 14.05
N ALA A 12 -16.51 26.80 14.73
CA ALA A 12 -17.17 26.59 16.02
C ALA A 12 -18.29 25.55 15.91
N LEU A 13 -18.27 24.56 16.80
CA LEU A 13 -19.29 23.52 16.91
C LEU A 13 -20.56 24.09 17.52
N GLN A 14 -21.70 23.89 16.86
CA GLN A 14 -23.01 24.27 17.37
C GLN A 14 -23.56 23.20 18.32
N PRO A 15 -24.47 23.55 19.25
CA PRO A 15 -25.13 22.56 20.11
C PRO A 15 -25.92 21.50 19.35
N THR A 16 -26.34 21.80 18.12
CA THR A 16 -27.07 20.90 17.22
C THR A 16 -26.16 20.02 16.36
N ASP A 17 -24.85 20.26 16.36
CA ASP A 17 -23.92 19.53 15.51
C ASP A 17 -23.67 18.11 16.05
N PHE A 18 -23.73 17.13 15.13
CA PHE A 18 -23.20 15.80 15.42
C PHE A 18 -21.67 15.85 15.37
N VAL A 19 -21.04 15.43 16.46
CA VAL A 19 -19.59 15.52 16.64
C VAL A 19 -18.96 14.17 16.93
N PHE A 20 -17.75 13.98 16.40
CA PHE A 20 -16.82 12.95 16.85
C PHE A 20 -15.85 13.57 17.84
N ARG A 21 -15.70 12.92 19.00
CA ARG A 21 -14.72 13.31 20.01
C ARG A 21 -13.69 12.20 20.13
N CYS A 22 -12.43 12.55 19.88
CA CYS A 22 -11.30 11.63 19.87
C CYS A 22 -10.17 12.25 20.70
N LEU A 23 -9.79 11.58 21.80
CA LEU A 23 -8.79 12.09 22.73
C LEU A 23 -9.10 13.55 23.14
N ASN A 24 -8.24 14.48 22.76
CA ASN A 24 -8.34 15.91 23.09
C ASN A 24 -8.93 16.77 21.96
N SER A 25 -9.41 16.17 20.87
CA SER A 25 -9.91 16.88 19.69
C SER A 25 -11.36 16.53 19.38
N THR A 26 -12.11 17.50 18.88
CA THR A 26 -13.51 17.33 18.46
C THR A 26 -13.66 17.70 16.99
N TYR A 27 -14.48 16.97 16.25
CA TYR A 27 -14.68 17.11 14.81
C TYR A 27 -16.17 17.08 14.48
N HIS A 28 -16.61 17.78 13.44
CA HIS A 28 -17.92 17.51 12.85
C HIS A 28 -17.98 16.08 12.31
N ALA A 29 -19.18 15.48 12.30
CA ALA A 29 -19.41 14.18 11.68
C ALA A 29 -18.86 14.06 10.25
N GLN A 30 -19.05 15.10 9.45
CA GLN A 30 -18.59 15.15 8.06
C GLN A 30 -17.09 15.46 7.96
N CYS A 31 -16.51 16.12 8.96
CA CYS A 31 -15.10 16.45 9.02
C CYS A 31 -14.24 15.31 9.59
N PHE A 32 -14.85 14.26 10.14
CA PHE A 32 -14.11 13.10 10.61
C PHE A 32 -13.82 12.14 9.44
N SER A 33 -12.87 12.52 8.58
CA SER A 33 -12.47 11.72 7.41
C SER A 33 -10.95 11.61 7.27
N CYS A 34 -10.47 10.64 6.49
CA CYS A 34 -9.04 10.51 6.26
C CYS A 34 -8.48 11.77 5.56
N VAL A 35 -7.30 12.24 5.95
CA VAL A 35 -6.64 13.38 5.27
C VAL A 35 -6.09 13.02 3.88
N TYR A 36 -5.84 11.73 3.60
CA TYR A 36 -5.30 11.28 2.31
C TYR A 36 -6.39 10.92 1.30
N CYS A 37 -7.32 10.04 1.67
CA CYS A 37 -8.39 9.62 0.76
C CYS A 37 -9.72 10.39 0.93
N ASN A 38 -9.84 11.28 1.92
CA ASN A 38 -11.07 11.99 2.27
C ASN A 38 -12.27 11.08 2.64
N HIS A 39 -12.05 9.78 2.85
CA HIS A 39 -13.10 8.84 3.22
C HIS A 39 -13.65 9.13 4.63
N PRO A 40 -14.97 9.38 4.80
CA PRO A 40 -15.58 9.59 6.11
C PRO A 40 -15.50 8.32 6.97
N LEU A 41 -15.05 8.47 8.21
CA LEU A 41 -14.90 7.37 9.15
C LEU A 41 -16.18 7.24 10.00
N LYS A 42 -16.64 6.00 10.17
CA LYS A 42 -17.86 5.66 10.89
C LYS A 42 -17.54 4.90 12.17
N LYS A 43 -18.55 4.72 13.02
CA LYS A 43 -18.43 3.88 14.21
C LYS A 43 -18.05 2.45 13.79
N GLY A 44 -16.96 1.93 14.36
CA GLY A 44 -16.40 0.63 14.02
C GLY A 44 -15.18 0.69 13.09
N ASP A 45 -14.92 1.83 12.44
CA ASP A 45 -13.74 1.97 11.59
C ASP A 45 -12.48 2.21 12.42
N GLN A 46 -11.37 1.60 11.97
CA GLN A 46 -10.06 1.78 12.56
C GLN A 46 -9.35 2.99 11.91
N TYR A 47 -8.82 3.88 12.75
CA TYR A 47 -8.13 5.08 12.34
C TYR A 47 -6.97 5.39 13.28
N LEU A 48 -6.06 6.25 12.82
CA LEU A 48 -4.99 6.83 13.60
C LEU A 48 -5.18 8.34 13.71
N LEU A 49 -4.83 8.90 14.87
CA LEU A 49 -4.86 10.33 15.12
C LEU A 49 -3.44 10.82 15.40
N ILE A 50 -2.88 11.64 14.51
CA ILE A 50 -1.55 12.25 14.65
C ILE A 50 -1.72 13.76 14.50
N ASP A 51 -1.35 14.55 15.51
CA ASP A 51 -1.42 16.02 15.48
C ASP A 51 -2.78 16.59 15.03
N GLY A 52 -3.88 15.93 15.42
CA GLY A 52 -5.24 16.31 15.03
C GLY A 52 -5.63 15.92 13.60
N GLN A 53 -4.76 15.22 12.87
CA GLN A 53 -5.06 14.65 11.57
C GLN A 53 -5.51 13.20 11.70
N VAL A 54 -6.61 12.89 11.04
CA VAL A 54 -7.20 11.55 11.05
C VAL A 54 -6.75 10.80 9.80
N ILE A 55 -6.18 9.62 9.98
CA ILE A 55 -5.70 8.75 8.90
C ILE A 55 -6.44 7.43 8.99
N CYS A 56 -7.04 6.98 7.89
CA CYS A 56 -7.69 5.67 7.88
C CYS A 56 -6.64 4.55 7.89
N ARG A 57 -7.04 3.38 8.39
CA ARG A 57 -6.16 2.20 8.42
C ARG A 57 -5.53 1.88 7.05
N ALA A 58 -6.28 1.98 5.97
CA ALA A 58 -5.78 1.66 4.63
C ALA A 58 -4.62 2.58 4.20
N ASP A 59 -4.76 3.89 4.37
CA ASP A 59 -3.72 4.84 4.01
C ASP A 59 -2.55 4.76 4.98
N TYR A 60 -2.80 4.52 6.27
CA TYR A 60 -1.74 4.29 7.26
C TYR A 60 -0.89 3.05 6.93
N GLU A 61 -1.53 1.93 6.59
CA GLU A 61 -0.82 0.70 6.17
C GLU A 61 0.02 0.94 4.90
N LEU A 62 -0.46 1.75 3.96
CA LEU A 62 0.31 2.14 2.77
C LEU A 62 1.52 3.01 3.11
N LEU A 63 1.40 3.93 4.07
CA LEU A 63 2.53 4.72 4.55
C LEU A 63 3.60 3.84 5.22
N LEU A 64 3.18 2.83 5.99
CA LEU A 64 4.08 1.86 6.62
C LEU A 64 4.75 0.94 5.60
N CYS A 65 4.07 0.54 4.53
CA CYS A 65 4.63 -0.35 3.51
C CYS A 65 5.75 0.30 2.68
N ASN A 66 5.89 1.62 2.75
CA ASN A 66 6.97 2.39 2.13
C ASN A 66 8.14 2.68 3.09
N GLN A 67 8.08 2.25 4.36
CA GLN A 67 9.17 2.40 5.33
C GLN A 67 9.90 1.06 5.55
N PRO A 68 11.21 0.96 5.29
CA PRO A 68 11.94 -0.31 5.36
C PRO A 68 12.07 -0.92 6.77
N ILE A 69 11.77 -0.17 7.83
CA ILE A 69 12.05 -0.55 9.22
C ILE A 69 10.77 -0.95 10.00
N ALA A 70 9.59 -0.43 9.61
CA ALA A 70 8.35 -0.64 10.37
C ALA A 70 7.72 -2.04 10.20
N HIS A 71 8.09 -2.77 9.14
CA HIS A 71 7.53 -4.10 8.84
C HIS A 71 7.98 -5.19 9.82
N ALA A 72 9.05 -4.98 10.58
CA ALA A 72 9.62 -5.98 11.49
C ALA A 72 9.05 -5.92 12.92
N TYR A 73 8.47 -4.79 13.34
CA TYR A 73 7.99 -4.60 14.72
C TYR A 73 6.49 -4.90 14.91
N PHE A 74 5.66 -4.82 13.86
CA PHE A 74 4.21 -4.99 13.96
C PHE A 74 3.70 -6.42 13.74
N ASP A 75 4.57 -7.37 13.37
CA ASP A 75 4.17 -8.75 13.06
C ASP A 75 4.15 -9.69 14.29
N LEU A 76 4.51 -9.19 15.48
CA LEU A 76 4.64 -10.01 16.69
C LEU A 76 3.37 -10.15 17.53
N GLU A 77 2.29 -9.39 17.30
CA GLU A 77 1.16 -9.36 18.26
C GLU A 77 -0.25 -9.66 17.74
N GLN A 78 -0.47 -10.07 16.48
CA GLN A 78 -1.85 -10.36 16.03
C GLN A 78 -1.97 -11.65 15.20
N ASN A 79 -2.07 -12.75 15.94
CA ASN A 79 -2.70 -13.99 15.49
C ASN A 79 -4.22 -13.79 15.52
N ASP A 80 -4.87 -13.50 14.39
CA ASP A 80 -6.26 -13.89 14.15
C ASP A 80 -6.60 -13.88 12.64
N ALA A 81 -6.58 -15.10 12.08
CA ALA A 81 -7.36 -15.70 10.99
C ALA A 81 -8.06 -14.91 9.84
N ASN A 82 -7.89 -13.59 9.65
CA ASN A 82 -8.56 -12.88 8.54
C ASN A 82 -7.78 -11.71 7.94
N ARG A 83 -6.46 -11.84 7.82
CA ARG A 83 -5.62 -10.92 7.04
C ARG A 83 -5.83 -11.14 5.53
N LYS A 84 -6.89 -10.58 4.96
CA LYS A 84 -6.86 -10.24 3.52
C LYS A 84 -6.16 -8.90 3.36
N THR A 85 -4.83 -8.90 3.56
CA THR A 85 -3.97 -7.82 3.07
C THR A 85 -4.35 -7.52 1.62
N PRO A 86 -4.54 -6.25 1.22
CA PRO A 86 -4.74 -5.91 -0.18
C PRO A 86 -3.53 -6.39 -0.98
N LYS A 87 -3.66 -7.56 -1.62
CA LYS A 87 -2.58 -8.09 -2.46
C LYS A 87 -2.43 -7.13 -3.61
N ARG A 88 -1.22 -6.57 -3.78
CA ARG A 88 -0.90 -5.67 -4.91
C ARG A 88 -1.45 -6.29 -6.19
N PRO A 89 -2.18 -5.52 -7.03
CA PRO A 89 -2.82 -6.05 -8.22
C PRO A 89 -1.78 -6.78 -9.07
N ARG A 90 -2.10 -8.03 -9.42
CA ARG A 90 -1.17 -8.90 -10.13
C ARG A 90 -0.96 -8.36 -11.54
N THR A 91 0.28 -8.03 -11.88
CA THR A 91 0.64 -7.72 -13.27
C THR A 91 0.51 -8.98 -14.12
N ILE A 92 -0.41 -8.96 -15.09
CA ILE A 92 -0.59 -10.03 -16.06
C ILE A 92 0.15 -9.65 -17.33
N LEU A 93 1.15 -10.45 -17.70
CA LEU A 93 1.87 -10.26 -18.95
C LEU A 93 1.01 -10.71 -20.12
N ASN A 94 0.94 -9.94 -21.19
CA ASN A 94 0.32 -10.37 -22.45
C ASN A 94 1.26 -11.33 -23.23
N THR A 95 0.80 -11.80 -24.39
CA THR A 95 1.55 -12.75 -25.23
C THR A 95 2.87 -12.16 -25.76
N GLN A 96 2.85 -10.91 -26.23
CA GLN A 96 4.03 -10.22 -26.76
C GLN A 96 5.09 -10.01 -25.66
N GLN A 97 4.67 -9.52 -24.48
CA GLN A 97 5.53 -9.34 -23.32
C GLN A 97 6.16 -10.68 -22.89
N ARG A 98 5.35 -11.75 -22.76
CA ARG A 98 5.87 -13.10 -22.44
C ARG A 98 6.95 -13.57 -23.42
N ARG A 99 6.75 -13.34 -24.71
CA ARG A 99 7.75 -13.68 -25.74
C ARG A 99 9.04 -12.89 -25.55
N ALA A 100 8.95 -11.57 -25.35
CA ALA A 100 10.11 -10.72 -25.12
C ALA A 100 10.93 -11.16 -23.89
N PHE A 101 10.26 -11.48 -22.78
CA PHE A 101 10.91 -11.99 -21.57
C PHE A 101 11.61 -13.33 -21.78
N LYS A 102 10.98 -14.28 -22.51
CA LYS A 102 11.61 -15.57 -22.83
C LYS A 102 12.87 -15.41 -23.66
N LEU A 103 12.80 -14.63 -24.75
CA LEU A 103 13.94 -14.35 -25.63
C LEU A 103 15.09 -13.67 -24.87
N ALA A 104 14.78 -12.74 -23.96
CA ALA A 104 15.79 -12.11 -23.13
C ALA A 104 16.42 -13.10 -22.13
N PHE A 105 15.63 -14.03 -21.57
CA PHE A 105 16.11 -15.04 -20.62
C PHE A 105 17.02 -16.08 -21.27
N GLU A 106 16.72 -16.50 -22.50
CA GLU A 106 17.58 -17.39 -23.29
C GLU A 106 18.95 -16.78 -23.53
N LYS A 107 19.01 -15.47 -23.80
CA LYS A 107 20.29 -14.74 -23.94
C LYS A 107 21.03 -14.60 -22.61
N SER A 108 20.30 -14.30 -21.53
CA SER A 108 20.89 -14.19 -20.20
C SER A 108 19.86 -14.39 -19.10
N ALA A 109 20.08 -15.39 -18.24
CA ALA A 109 19.28 -15.63 -17.05
C ALA A 109 19.50 -14.56 -15.93
N LYS A 110 20.58 -13.78 -16.02
CA LYS A 110 20.97 -12.71 -15.09
C LYS A 110 21.26 -11.41 -15.86
N PRO A 111 20.23 -10.76 -16.44
CA PRO A 111 20.42 -9.57 -17.25
C PRO A 111 20.99 -8.40 -16.43
N CYS A 112 21.93 -7.66 -17.02
CA CYS A 112 22.50 -6.45 -16.41
C CYS A 112 21.46 -5.31 -16.34
N ARG A 113 21.80 -4.22 -15.65
CA ARG A 113 20.90 -3.08 -15.42
C ARG A 113 20.35 -2.50 -16.73
N LYS A 114 21.22 -2.22 -17.71
CA LYS A 114 20.82 -1.64 -19.01
C LYS A 114 19.80 -2.51 -19.76
N VAL A 115 20.01 -3.83 -19.78
CA VAL A 115 19.08 -4.76 -20.43
C VAL A 115 17.71 -4.77 -19.74
N ARG A 116 17.69 -4.70 -18.40
CA ARG A 116 16.43 -4.63 -17.66
C ARG A 116 15.66 -3.33 -17.91
N GLU A 117 16.36 -2.19 -17.96
CA GLU A 117 15.78 -0.88 -18.25
C GLU A 117 15.22 -0.82 -19.68
N GLN A 118 15.94 -1.37 -20.66
CA GLN A 118 15.47 -1.45 -22.05
C GLN A 118 14.22 -2.33 -22.16
N LEU A 119 14.23 -3.51 -21.54
CA LEU A 119 13.08 -4.42 -21.58
C LEU A 119 11.86 -3.81 -20.88
N ALA A 120 12.05 -3.07 -19.79
CA ALA A 120 10.99 -2.32 -19.12
C ALA A 120 10.35 -1.30 -20.06
N LYS A 121 11.18 -0.54 -20.79
CA LYS A 121 10.74 0.46 -21.78
C LYS A 121 9.95 -0.20 -22.93
N GLU A 122 10.47 -1.28 -23.50
CA GLU A 122 9.83 -1.99 -24.62
C GLU A 122 8.51 -2.68 -24.24
N THR A 123 8.43 -3.18 -23.00
CA THR A 123 7.23 -3.90 -22.52
C THR A 123 6.19 -2.99 -21.86
N GLY A 124 6.52 -1.72 -21.61
CA GLY A 124 5.67 -0.79 -20.87
C GLY A 124 5.50 -1.17 -19.39
N LEU A 125 6.44 -1.91 -18.81
CA LEU A 125 6.39 -2.39 -17.44
C LEU A 125 7.42 -1.68 -16.57
N SER A 126 7.24 -1.70 -15.24
CA SER A 126 8.26 -1.18 -14.34
C SER A 126 9.49 -2.08 -14.31
N VAL A 127 10.67 -1.48 -14.08
CA VAL A 127 11.94 -2.22 -13.89
C VAL A 127 11.82 -3.25 -12.75
N ARG A 128 11.00 -2.95 -11.74
CA ARG A 128 10.69 -3.89 -10.64
C ARG A 128 9.98 -5.13 -11.14
N VAL A 129 8.97 -5.01 -12.00
CA VAL A 129 8.27 -6.17 -12.59
C VAL A 129 9.24 -7.02 -13.41
N VAL A 130 10.10 -6.38 -14.22
CA VAL A 130 11.15 -7.08 -14.98
C VAL A 130 12.07 -7.86 -14.04
N GLN A 131 12.57 -7.22 -12.98
CA GLN A 131 13.44 -7.86 -12.00
C GLN A 131 12.76 -9.05 -11.30
N VAL A 132 11.52 -8.89 -10.83
CA VAL A 132 10.74 -9.97 -10.20
C VAL A 132 10.59 -11.14 -11.16
N TRP A 133 10.28 -10.86 -12.43
CA TRP A 133 10.08 -11.91 -13.42
C TRP A 133 11.32 -12.79 -13.59
N PHE A 134 12.51 -12.18 -13.75
CA PHE A 134 13.76 -12.93 -13.86
C PHE A 134 14.11 -13.69 -12.57
N GLN A 135 13.83 -13.13 -11.40
CA GLN A 135 13.99 -13.84 -10.11
C GLN A 135 13.10 -15.08 -10.06
N ASN A 136 11.81 -14.93 -10.34
CA ASN A 136 10.84 -16.01 -10.33
C ASN A 136 11.16 -17.08 -11.39
N GLN A 137 11.61 -16.68 -12.57
CA GLN A 137 11.97 -17.61 -13.64
C GLN A 137 13.20 -18.44 -13.28
N ARG A 138 14.23 -17.82 -12.67
CA ARG A 138 15.38 -18.58 -12.14
C ARG A 138 14.97 -19.52 -11.01
N ALA A 139 14.12 -19.07 -10.08
CA ALA A 139 13.61 -19.93 -9.01
C ALA A 139 12.83 -21.13 -9.56
N LYS A 140 12.06 -20.94 -10.64
CA LYS A 140 11.37 -22.01 -11.34
C LYS A 140 12.35 -23.02 -11.95
N VAL A 141 13.38 -22.55 -12.66
CA VAL A 141 14.40 -23.43 -13.26
C VAL A 141 15.15 -24.19 -12.16
N GLN A 142 15.59 -23.50 -11.10
CA GLN A 142 16.27 -24.12 -9.96
C GLN A 142 15.39 -25.19 -9.30
N LYS A 143 14.09 -24.90 -9.11
CA LYS A 143 13.14 -25.89 -8.57
C LYS A 143 13.01 -27.11 -9.48
N LEU A 144 12.98 -26.94 -10.80
CA LEU A 144 12.94 -28.06 -11.73
C LEU A 144 14.22 -28.91 -11.66
N LEU A 145 15.39 -28.30 -11.51
CA LEU A 145 16.67 -28.99 -11.38
C LEU A 145 16.83 -29.74 -10.04
N ILE A 146 16.21 -29.27 -8.96
CA ILE A 146 16.25 -29.94 -7.65
C ILE A 146 15.26 -31.12 -7.60
N LEU A 147 14.23 -31.11 -8.44
CA LEU A 147 13.19 -32.14 -8.48
C LEU A 147 13.44 -33.23 -9.54
N SER A 148 14.54 -33.13 -10.29
CA SER A 148 14.98 -34.07 -11.33
C SER A 148 16.20 -34.85 -10.86
#